data_AF-W0V6B5-F1
#
_entry.id   AF-W0V6B5-F1
#
_cell.length_a   1.000
_cell.length_b   1.000
_cell.length_c   1.000
_cell.angle_alpha   90.00
_cell.angle_beta   90.00
_cell.angle_gamma   90.00
#
_symmetry.space_group_name_H-M   'P 1'
#
loop_
_entity.id
_entity.type
_entity.pdbx_description
1 polymer ?
#
loop_
_entity_poly.entity_id
_entity_poly.type
_entity_poly.pdbx_seq_one_letter_code
_entity_poly.pdbx_strand_id
1 'polypeptide(L)'
;MNTLQAPVPALRCAPNGVNGASGRYIEAALAPEQLSALALGLPAHPAACGARHKLAQAEPHLAPGYGIDAEQLAQAGWGVLFHSAAEPGIHAALAPLLNWRQAQANQHKPCYREYRASRGYRPGMSCDDFLIENDSAPGQAPNPLRLPYYVLLVGTPHQIPFSFQHQLGVQYAVGRIAFDTLEQ
;
A
#
# COMPACT_ATOMS: atom_id res chain seq x y z
N MET A 1 20.39 34.20 47.43
CA MET A 1 19.75 34.28 46.10
C MET A 1 19.72 32.88 45.53
N ASN A 2 18.59 32.18 45.67
CA ASN A 2 18.42 30.80 45.23
C ASN A 2 17.48 30.83 44.02
N THR A 3 18.03 30.75 42.80
CA THR A 3 17.25 30.70 41.57
C THR A 3 16.54 29.36 41.48
N LEU A 4 15.24 29.36 41.79
CA LEU A 4 14.32 28.27 41.47
C LEU A 4 14.20 28.18 39.95
N GLN A 5 15.05 27.35 39.34
CA GLN A 5 14.93 26.99 37.94
C GLN A 5 13.72 26.05 37.83
N ALA A 6 12.62 26.57 37.30
CA ALA A 6 11.43 25.76 37.02
C ALA A 6 11.85 24.56 36.14
N PRO A 7 11.36 23.34 36.41
CA PRO A 7 11.69 22.18 35.60
C PRO A 7 11.25 22.45 34.16
N VAL A 8 12.21 22.41 33.23
CA VAL A 8 11.91 22.48 31.80
C VAL A 8 10.95 21.33 31.48
N PRO A 9 9.77 21.59 30.91
CA PRO A 9 8.85 20.52 30.56
C PRO A 9 9.57 19.57 29.61
N ALA A 10 9.58 18.27 29.96
CA ALA A 10 10.20 17.26 29.11
C ALA A 10 9.62 17.39 27.71
N LEU A 11 10.47 17.72 26.73
CA LEU A 11 10.06 17.91 25.34
C LEU A 11 9.38 16.62 24.87
N ARG A 12 8.14 16.74 24.38
CA ARG A 12 7.39 15.58 23.87
C ARG A 12 7.09 15.79 22.39
N CYS A 13 7.46 14.81 21.59
CA CYS A 13 7.31 14.83 20.14
C CYS A 13 6.11 13.98 19.73
N ALA A 14 5.19 14.55 18.95
CA ALA A 14 4.07 13.81 18.36
C ALA A 14 4.22 13.81 16.83
N PRO A 15 5.10 12.95 16.27
CA PRO A 15 5.45 13.00 14.85
C PRO A 15 4.30 12.62 13.92
N ASN A 16 3.24 11.97 14.43
CA ASN A 16 2.29 11.24 13.59
C ASN A 16 0.92 11.91 13.39
N GLY A 17 0.83 13.23 13.55
CA GLY A 17 -0.36 14.00 13.17
C GLY A 17 -1.52 13.93 14.16
N VAL A 18 -2.62 14.59 13.81
CA VAL A 18 -3.79 14.81 14.68
C VAL A 18 -5.00 14.07 14.11
N ASN A 19 -5.74 13.37 14.95
CA ASN A 19 -7.03 12.77 14.62
C ASN A 19 -8.06 13.89 14.36
N GLY A 20 -8.51 14.03 13.11
CA GLY A 20 -9.38 15.13 12.69
C GLY A 20 -10.76 15.18 13.36
N ALA A 21 -11.24 14.06 13.92
CA ALA A 21 -12.53 14.00 14.60
C ALA A 21 -12.44 14.35 16.10
N SER A 22 -11.30 14.10 16.73
CA SER A 22 -11.12 14.29 18.19
C SER A 22 -10.11 15.38 18.57
N GLY A 23 -9.32 15.89 17.61
CA GLY A 23 -8.27 16.88 17.87
C GLY A 23 -7.08 16.35 18.67
N ARG A 24 -7.04 15.04 18.97
CA ARG A 24 -5.95 14.40 19.71
C ARG A 24 -4.88 13.89 18.76
N TYR A 25 -3.63 13.82 19.22
CA TYR A 25 -2.58 13.15 18.46
C TYR A 25 -2.91 11.68 18.21
N ILE A 26 -2.61 11.20 17.00
CA ILE A 26 -2.87 9.82 16.57
C ILE A 26 -2.03 8.82 17.39
N GLU A 27 -0.83 9.23 17.79
CA GLU A 27 0.05 8.45 18.65
C GLU A 27 0.40 9.18 19.94
N ALA A 28 0.79 8.40 20.95
CA ALA A 28 1.27 8.93 22.21
C ALA A 28 2.56 9.72 21.99
N ALA A 29 2.67 10.88 22.63
CA ALA A 29 3.83 11.74 22.47
C ALA A 29 5.09 11.08 23.06
N LEU A 30 6.11 10.96 22.22
CA LEU A 30 7.38 10.30 22.50
C LEU A 30 8.40 11.29 23.09
N ALA A 31 9.35 10.78 23.87
CA ALA A 31 10.52 11.56 24.24
C ALA A 31 11.48 11.71 23.04
N PRO A 32 12.32 12.75 22.96
CA PRO A 32 13.20 13.01 21.82
C PRO A 32 14.20 11.88 21.58
N GLU A 33 14.64 11.20 22.64
CA GLU A 33 15.57 10.07 22.57
C GLU A 33 14.90 8.84 21.96
N GLN A 34 13.61 8.63 22.26
CA GLN A 34 12.81 7.56 21.68
C GLN A 34 12.55 7.84 20.19
N LEU A 35 12.29 9.10 19.83
CA LEU A 35 12.17 9.52 18.44
C LEU A 35 13.48 9.35 17.66
N SER A 36 14.61 9.73 18.26
CA SER A 36 15.93 9.55 17.67
C SER A 36 16.27 8.08 17.46
N ALA A 37 16.01 7.23 18.48
CA ALA A 37 16.22 5.79 18.36
C ALA A 37 15.36 5.17 17.24
N LEU A 38 14.11 5.60 17.11
CA LEU A 38 13.22 5.22 16.01
C LEU A 38 13.79 5.63 14.64
N ALA A 39 14.23 6.88 14.50
CA ALA A 39 14.78 7.40 13.25
C ALA A 39 16.07 6.68 12.82
N LEU A 40 16.86 6.22 13.79
CA LEU A 40 18.07 5.43 13.59
C LEU A 40 17.78 3.92 13.38
N GLY A 41 16.51 3.51 13.34
CA GLY A 41 16.11 2.11 13.12
C GLY A 41 16.34 1.19 14.32
N LEU A 42 16.76 1.70 15.47
CA LEU A 42 17.00 0.91 16.68
C LEU A 42 15.68 0.34 17.22
N PRO A 43 15.69 -0.84 17.87
CA PRO A 43 14.50 -1.46 18.43
C PRO A 43 13.81 -0.50 19.40
N ALA A 44 12.63 -0.03 18.99
CA ALA A 44 11.87 0.93 19.75
C ALA A 44 10.94 0.26 20.77
N HIS A 45 10.62 1.01 21.82
CA HIS A 45 9.61 0.66 22.82
C HIS A 45 8.25 0.36 22.13
N PRO A 46 7.43 -0.61 22.59
CA PRO A 46 6.19 -1.04 21.92
C PRO A 46 5.17 0.07 21.61
N ALA A 47 5.25 1.21 22.30
CA ALA A 47 4.42 2.40 22.04
C ALA A 47 4.77 3.16 20.75
N ALA A 48 5.83 2.76 20.05
CA ALA A 48 6.43 3.49 18.93
C ALA A 48 6.19 2.85 17.55
N CYS A 49 5.31 1.84 17.50
CA CYS A 49 5.09 1.03 16.31
C CYS A 49 4.58 1.85 15.10
N GLY A 50 3.81 2.93 15.33
CA GLY A 50 3.30 3.78 14.25
C GLY A 50 4.29 4.82 13.71
N ALA A 51 5.25 5.29 14.52
CA ALA A 51 6.26 6.27 14.11
C ALA A 51 7.31 5.73 13.14
N ARG A 52 7.61 4.43 13.16
CA ARG A 52 8.45 3.79 12.13
C ARG A 52 7.84 3.90 10.73
N HIS A 53 6.52 4.02 10.66
CA HIS A 53 5.78 4.02 9.42
C HIS A 53 5.96 5.30 8.60
N LYS A 54 6.08 6.46 9.26
CA LYS A 54 6.18 7.75 8.57
C LYS A 54 7.61 8.20 8.27
N LEU A 55 8.59 7.78 9.07
CA LEU A 55 9.99 8.11 8.80
C LEU A 55 10.54 7.37 7.58
N ALA A 56 9.95 6.22 7.23
CA ALA A 56 10.18 5.54 5.95
C ALA A 56 9.56 6.25 4.73
N GLN A 57 8.70 7.26 4.94
CA GLN A 57 7.99 8.00 3.88
C GLN A 57 8.57 9.40 3.62
N ALA A 58 9.82 9.67 4.02
CA ALA A 58 10.50 10.92 3.71
C ALA A 58 11.06 10.97 2.27
N GLU A 59 10.31 10.46 1.29
CA GLU A 59 10.60 10.61 -0.14
C GLU A 59 9.39 11.29 -0.81
N PRO A 60 9.60 12.32 -1.65
CA PRO A 60 8.54 13.13 -2.25
C PRO A 60 7.71 12.38 -3.31
N HIS A 61 7.99 11.10 -3.54
CA HIS A 61 7.30 10.26 -4.51
C HIS A 61 6.96 8.93 -3.86
N LEU A 62 5.68 8.55 -3.87
CA LEU A 62 5.19 7.20 -3.53
C LEU A 62 5.61 6.20 -4.62
N ALA A 63 6.89 6.18 -4.95
CA ALA A 63 7.51 5.33 -5.96
C ALA A 63 7.62 3.89 -5.43
N PRO A 64 7.77 2.89 -6.32
CA PRO A 64 8.15 1.56 -5.90
C PRO A 64 9.50 1.60 -5.16
N GLY A 65 9.82 0.57 -4.37
CA GLY A 65 11.02 0.56 -3.51
C GLY A 65 12.31 0.98 -4.22
N TYR A 66 13.29 1.47 -3.45
CA TYR A 66 14.55 2.03 -3.95
C TYR A 66 15.18 1.19 -5.09
N GLY A 67 15.48 1.83 -6.22
CA GLY A 67 16.08 1.19 -7.40
C GLY A 67 15.08 0.56 -8.38
N ILE A 68 13.78 0.82 -8.23
CA ILE A 68 12.74 0.39 -9.16
C ILE A 68 12.22 1.62 -9.92
N ASP A 69 12.38 1.60 -11.24
CA ASP A 69 11.80 2.61 -12.11
C ASP A 69 10.31 2.34 -12.35
N ALA A 70 9.46 3.25 -11.89
CA ALA A 70 8.01 3.17 -12.03
C ALA A 70 7.56 3.21 -13.50
N GLU A 71 8.33 3.81 -14.40
CA GLU A 71 7.99 3.91 -15.83
C GLU A 71 8.31 2.61 -16.58
N GLN A 72 9.09 1.70 -15.97
CA GLN A 72 9.50 0.45 -16.57
C GLN A 72 8.71 -0.74 -16.01
N LEU A 73 7.78 -1.27 -16.81
CA LEU A 73 6.90 -2.36 -16.37
C LEU A 73 7.65 -3.63 -15.96
N ALA A 74 8.79 -3.92 -16.60
CA ALA A 74 9.64 -5.05 -16.25
C ALA A 74 10.28 -4.93 -14.87
N GLN A 75 10.33 -3.72 -14.31
CA GLN A 75 10.81 -3.43 -12.95
C GLN A 75 9.64 -3.27 -11.99
N ALA A 76 8.69 -2.37 -12.30
CA ALA A 76 7.55 -2.03 -11.43
C ALA A 76 6.48 -3.13 -11.34
N GLY A 77 6.41 -4.00 -12.34
CA GLY A 77 5.45 -5.10 -12.43
C GLY A 77 4.03 -4.69 -12.79
N TRP A 78 3.23 -5.69 -13.19
CA TRP A 78 1.83 -5.51 -13.50
C TRP A 78 0.96 -6.63 -12.92
N GLY A 79 -0.07 -6.25 -12.18
CA GLY A 79 -1.01 -7.15 -11.53
C GLY A 79 -2.43 -6.91 -12.01
N VAL A 80 -3.23 -7.97 -12.05
CA VAL A 80 -4.67 -7.88 -12.30
C VAL A 80 -5.45 -8.56 -11.17
N LEU A 81 -6.41 -7.85 -10.60
CA LEU A 81 -7.26 -8.28 -9.51
C LEU A 81 -8.71 -8.42 -9.97
N PHE A 82 -9.18 -9.65 -10.05
CA PHE A 82 -10.56 -9.96 -10.37
C PHE A 82 -11.40 -10.08 -9.10
N HIS A 83 -12.69 -9.77 -9.20
CA HIS A 83 -13.65 -10.23 -8.20
C HIS A 83 -13.62 -11.77 -8.11
N SER A 84 -13.75 -12.33 -6.91
CA SER A 84 -13.64 -13.78 -6.67
C SER A 84 -14.71 -14.59 -7.42
N ALA A 85 -15.87 -13.98 -7.65
CA ALA A 85 -16.97 -14.52 -8.44
C ALA A 85 -17.06 -13.88 -9.84
N ALA A 86 -15.96 -13.42 -10.42
CA ALA A 86 -15.95 -12.93 -11.80
C ALA A 86 -16.24 -14.08 -12.77
N GLU A 87 -17.08 -13.81 -13.77
CA GLU A 87 -17.43 -14.78 -14.81
C GLU A 87 -16.18 -15.26 -15.56
N PRO A 88 -16.00 -16.58 -15.79
CA PRO A 88 -14.83 -17.12 -16.48
C PRO A 88 -14.59 -16.50 -17.87
N GLY A 89 -15.67 -16.09 -18.55
CA GLY A 89 -15.62 -15.44 -19.86
C GLY A 89 -14.84 -14.12 -19.85
N ILE A 90 -14.89 -13.34 -18.76
CA ILE A 90 -14.23 -12.03 -18.69
C ILE A 90 -12.71 -12.19 -18.78
N HIS A 91 -12.15 -13.21 -18.13
CA HIS A 91 -10.71 -13.48 -18.24
C HIS A 91 -10.31 -13.89 -19.65
N ALA A 92 -11.13 -14.71 -20.32
CA ALA A 92 -10.89 -15.10 -21.70
C ALA A 92 -10.96 -13.91 -22.66
N ALA A 93 -11.93 -13.01 -22.48
CA ALA A 93 -12.05 -11.77 -23.24
C ALA A 93 -10.85 -10.83 -23.04
N LEU A 94 -10.31 -10.79 -21.81
CA LEU A 94 -9.12 -10.00 -21.49
C LEU A 94 -7.79 -10.66 -21.88
N ALA A 95 -7.80 -11.93 -22.32
CA ALA A 95 -6.57 -12.67 -22.61
C ALA A 95 -5.57 -11.93 -23.53
N PRO A 96 -5.99 -11.21 -24.61
CA PRO A 96 -5.06 -10.43 -25.42
C PRO A 96 -4.30 -9.36 -24.63
N LEU A 97 -4.99 -8.63 -23.75
CA LEU A 97 -4.40 -7.61 -22.88
C LEU A 97 -3.48 -8.26 -21.84
N LEU A 98 -3.94 -9.33 -21.19
CA LEU A 98 -3.20 -10.03 -20.15
C LEU A 98 -1.89 -10.59 -20.69
N ASN A 99 -1.93 -11.26 -21.84
CA ASN A 99 -0.75 -11.81 -22.50
C ASN A 99 0.24 -10.70 -22.89
N TRP A 100 -0.25 -9.58 -23.41
CA TRP A 100 0.61 -8.45 -23.79
C TRP A 100 1.30 -7.84 -22.57
N ARG A 101 0.57 -7.61 -21.48
CA ARG A 101 1.12 -7.07 -20.22
C ARG A 101 2.06 -8.05 -19.54
N GLN A 102 1.74 -9.35 -19.57
CA GLN A 102 2.62 -10.40 -19.05
C GLN A 102 3.97 -10.40 -19.79
N ALA A 103 3.96 -10.31 -21.12
CA ALA A 103 5.19 -10.27 -21.91
C ALA A 103 6.07 -9.05 -21.59
N GLN A 104 5.45 -7.89 -21.33
CA GLN A 104 6.16 -6.66 -20.92
C GLN A 104 6.70 -6.75 -19.48
N ALA A 105 5.88 -7.18 -18.52
CA ALA A 105 6.25 -7.22 -17.11
C ALA A 105 7.29 -8.31 -16.80
N ASN A 106 7.33 -9.38 -17.60
CA ASN A 106 8.22 -10.51 -17.37
C ASN A 106 9.55 -10.46 -18.14
N GLN A 107 9.91 -9.34 -18.77
CA GLN A 107 11.13 -9.24 -19.59
C GLN A 107 12.43 -9.54 -18.83
N HIS A 108 12.48 -9.22 -17.54
CA HIS A 108 13.69 -9.40 -16.71
C HIS A 108 13.45 -10.34 -15.53
N LYS A 109 12.29 -10.23 -14.88
CA LYS A 109 11.89 -10.97 -13.70
C LYS A 109 10.40 -11.24 -13.77
N PRO A 110 9.85 -12.27 -13.09
CA PRO A 110 8.43 -12.58 -13.12
C PRO A 110 7.61 -11.57 -12.29
N CYS A 111 7.46 -10.34 -12.80
CA CYS A 111 6.74 -9.24 -12.16
C CYS A 111 5.26 -9.14 -12.60
N TYR A 112 4.74 -10.17 -13.27
CA TYR A 112 3.32 -10.31 -13.61
C TYR A 112 2.56 -11.16 -12.58
N ARG A 113 1.38 -10.71 -12.13
CA ARG A 113 0.51 -11.45 -11.19
C ARG A 113 -0.96 -11.40 -11.59
N GLU A 114 -1.64 -12.54 -11.46
CA GLU A 114 -3.10 -12.62 -11.56
C GLU A 114 -3.70 -13.04 -10.22
N TYR A 115 -4.70 -12.29 -9.76
CA TYR A 115 -5.45 -12.55 -8.54
C TYR A 115 -6.89 -12.89 -8.90
N ARG A 116 -7.20 -14.19 -8.87
CA ARG A 116 -8.47 -14.77 -9.34
C ARG A 116 -9.00 -15.80 -8.34
N ALA A 117 -10.30 -16.09 -8.43
CA ALA A 117 -10.98 -17.07 -7.59
C ALA A 117 -10.66 -16.85 -6.10
N SER A 118 -10.04 -17.83 -5.42
CA SER A 118 -9.69 -17.75 -4.00
C SER A 118 -8.66 -16.67 -3.66
N ARG A 119 -7.84 -16.24 -4.63
CA ARG A 119 -6.89 -15.12 -4.48
C ARG A 119 -7.44 -13.79 -4.99
N GLY A 120 -8.63 -13.77 -5.57
CA GLY A 120 -9.29 -12.56 -6.05
C GLY A 120 -9.90 -11.75 -4.91
N TYR A 121 -10.49 -10.60 -5.25
CA TYR A 121 -11.19 -9.77 -4.26
C TYR A 121 -12.44 -10.49 -3.77
N ARG A 122 -12.53 -10.71 -2.46
CA ARG A 122 -13.70 -11.32 -1.81
C ARG A 122 -14.54 -10.23 -1.14
N PRO A 123 -15.88 -10.33 -1.15
CA PRO A 123 -16.73 -9.37 -0.47
C PRO A 123 -16.33 -9.20 1.01
N GLY A 124 -16.16 -7.96 1.45
CA GLY A 124 -15.77 -7.62 2.83
C GLY A 124 -14.27 -7.67 3.11
N MET A 125 -13.45 -8.09 2.16
CA MET A 125 -11.98 -8.06 2.28
C MET A 125 -11.49 -6.61 2.36
N SER A 126 -10.69 -6.30 3.38
CA SER A 126 -10.09 -4.97 3.53
C SER A 126 -8.83 -4.82 2.66
N CYS A 127 -8.38 -3.58 2.47
CA CYS A 127 -7.10 -3.32 1.79
C CYS A 127 -5.94 -3.97 2.54
N ASP A 128 -5.93 -3.90 3.88
CA ASP A 128 -4.86 -4.45 4.71
C ASP A 128 -4.80 -5.98 4.59
N ASP A 129 -5.96 -6.66 4.60
CA ASP A 129 -6.04 -8.10 4.37
C ASP A 129 -5.43 -8.49 3.02
N PHE A 130 -5.75 -7.72 1.97
CA PHE A 130 -5.18 -7.95 0.63
C PHE A 130 -3.67 -7.78 0.58
N LEU A 131 -3.12 -6.78 1.29
CA LEU A 131 -1.69 -6.57 1.34
C LEU A 131 -1.00 -7.71 2.10
N ILE A 132 -1.53 -8.09 3.26
CA ILE A 132 -0.98 -9.15 4.11
C ILE A 132 -0.99 -10.50 3.37
N GLU A 133 -2.08 -10.84 2.70
CA GLU A 133 -2.17 -12.08 1.90
C GLU A 133 -1.19 -12.12 0.71
N ASN A 134 -0.62 -10.98 0.33
CA ASN A 134 0.36 -10.87 -0.74
C ASN A 134 1.73 -10.39 -0.23
N ASP A 135 2.07 -10.73 1.02
CA ASP A 135 3.37 -10.47 1.66
C ASP A 135 3.78 -8.98 1.65
N SER A 136 2.79 -8.10 1.75
CA SER A 136 2.93 -6.64 1.83
C SER A 136 2.25 -6.11 3.10
N ALA A 137 2.40 -4.82 3.37
CA ALA A 137 1.74 -4.11 4.45
C ALA A 137 1.41 -2.69 3.99
N PRO A 138 0.41 -2.01 4.59
CA PRO A 138 0.21 -0.58 4.41
C PRO A 138 1.53 0.15 4.61
N GLY A 139 1.82 1.18 3.81
CA GLY A 139 3.01 2.04 3.84
C GLY A 139 4.37 1.36 3.75
N GLN A 140 4.43 0.06 3.49
CA GLN A 140 5.63 -0.59 2.99
C GLN A 140 5.84 -0.21 1.52
N ALA A 141 7.09 0.08 1.13
CA ALA A 141 7.40 0.36 -0.27
C ALA A 141 6.99 -0.83 -1.18
N PRO A 142 6.31 -0.59 -2.31
CA PRO A 142 5.88 -1.65 -3.21
C PRO A 142 7.03 -2.56 -3.67
N ASN A 143 6.84 -3.87 -3.55
CA ASN A 143 7.75 -4.90 -4.07
C ASN A 143 7.09 -5.67 -5.23
N PRO A 144 7.52 -5.42 -6.47
CA PRO A 144 6.92 -6.00 -7.68
C PRO A 144 6.94 -7.52 -7.76
N LEU A 145 7.84 -8.19 -7.03
CA LEU A 145 7.90 -9.66 -6.99
C LEU A 145 6.81 -10.26 -6.09
N ARG A 146 6.26 -9.48 -5.15
CA ARG A 146 5.20 -9.90 -4.23
C ARG A 146 3.85 -9.40 -4.72
N LEU A 147 3.71 -8.07 -4.77
CA LEU A 147 2.54 -7.35 -5.26
C LEU A 147 3.02 -6.27 -6.25
N PRO A 148 2.72 -6.41 -7.55
CA PRO A 148 3.12 -5.45 -8.57
C PRO A 148 2.64 -4.02 -8.30
N TYR A 149 3.42 -3.02 -8.73
CA TYR A 149 3.11 -1.61 -8.53
C TYR A 149 1.84 -1.17 -9.27
N TYR A 150 1.69 -1.61 -10.53
CA TYR A 150 0.47 -1.37 -11.30
C TYR A 150 -0.54 -2.46 -11.04
N VAL A 151 -1.73 -2.11 -10.55
CA VAL A 151 -2.80 -3.05 -10.26
C VAL A 151 -4.06 -2.66 -11.03
N LEU A 152 -4.54 -3.55 -11.90
CA LEU A 152 -5.81 -3.39 -12.61
C LEU A 152 -6.92 -4.15 -11.87
N LEU A 153 -7.93 -3.43 -11.39
CA LEU A 153 -9.15 -4.00 -10.84
C LEU A 153 -10.10 -4.38 -11.98
N VAL A 154 -10.61 -5.62 -11.97
CA VAL A 154 -11.61 -6.11 -12.93
C VAL A 154 -12.89 -6.42 -12.17
N GLY A 155 -13.83 -5.48 -12.24
CA GLY A 155 -15.12 -5.58 -11.56
C GLY A 155 -15.79 -4.22 -11.33
N THR A 156 -17.11 -4.25 -11.21
CA THR A 156 -17.92 -3.05 -10.96
C THR A 156 -17.63 -2.47 -9.56
N PRO A 157 -17.95 -1.19 -9.31
CA PRO A 157 -17.88 -0.60 -7.96
C PRO A 157 -18.69 -1.33 -6.90
N HIS A 158 -19.72 -2.07 -7.31
CA HIS A 158 -20.51 -2.91 -6.41
C HIS A 158 -19.79 -4.22 -6.04
N GLN A 159 -19.00 -4.77 -6.97
CA GLN A 159 -18.19 -5.98 -6.73
C GLN A 159 -16.90 -5.68 -5.97
N ILE A 160 -16.19 -4.63 -6.39
CA ILE A 160 -14.96 -4.15 -5.75
C ILE A 160 -15.19 -2.69 -5.35
N PRO A 161 -15.39 -2.38 -4.06
CA PRO A 161 -15.72 -1.03 -3.61
C PRO A 161 -14.68 0.04 -3.97
N PHE A 162 -15.10 1.29 -4.17
CA PHE A 162 -14.18 2.42 -4.35
C PHE A 162 -13.30 2.65 -3.12
N SER A 163 -13.79 2.38 -1.91
CA SER A 163 -12.99 2.49 -0.68
C SER A 163 -11.73 1.63 -0.74
N PHE A 164 -11.88 0.37 -1.18
CA PHE A 164 -10.75 -0.54 -1.40
C PHE A 164 -9.77 0.02 -2.43
N GLN A 165 -10.28 0.48 -3.59
CA GLN A 165 -9.46 1.08 -4.64
C GLN A 165 -8.68 2.32 -4.14
N HIS A 166 -9.34 3.22 -3.41
CA HIS A 166 -8.72 4.43 -2.89
C HIS A 166 -7.64 4.12 -1.86
N GLN A 167 -7.87 3.16 -0.96
CA GLN A 167 -6.88 2.74 0.03
C GLN A 167 -5.67 2.09 -0.65
N LEU A 168 -5.89 1.20 -1.60
CA LEU A 168 -4.81 0.56 -2.35
C LEU A 168 -4.03 1.60 -3.19
N GLY A 169 -4.73 2.58 -3.73
CA GLY A 169 -4.19 3.70 -4.52
C GLY A 169 -3.28 4.67 -3.75
N VAL A 170 -3.18 4.55 -2.42
CA VAL A 170 -2.23 5.34 -1.62
C VAL A 170 -0.79 4.94 -1.92
N GLN A 171 -0.54 3.68 -2.25
CA GLN A 171 0.82 3.14 -2.42
C GLN A 171 1.02 2.39 -3.74
N TYR A 172 -0.07 2.07 -4.46
CA TYR A 172 -0.04 1.41 -5.76
C TYR A 172 -0.68 2.28 -6.85
N ALA A 173 -0.27 2.08 -8.10
CA ALA A 173 -0.93 2.67 -9.25
C ALA A 173 -2.14 1.81 -9.66
N VAL A 174 -3.32 2.20 -9.19
CA VAL A 174 -4.55 1.39 -9.34
C VAL A 174 -5.43 1.91 -10.48
N GLY A 175 -5.68 1.06 -11.47
CA GLY A 175 -6.68 1.27 -12.53
C GLY A 175 -7.89 0.36 -12.32
N ARG A 176 -9.01 0.65 -12.99
CA ARG A 176 -10.20 -0.22 -12.99
C ARG A 176 -10.75 -0.36 -14.39
N ILE A 177 -11.17 -1.57 -14.73
CA ILE A 177 -12.08 -1.85 -15.83
C ILE A 177 -13.31 -2.53 -15.25
N ALA A 178 -14.49 -2.01 -15.60
CA ALA A 178 -15.77 -2.55 -15.20
C ALA A 178 -16.57 -2.82 -16.48
N PHE A 179 -17.13 -4.02 -16.55
CA PHE A 179 -17.98 -4.47 -17.65
C PHE A 179 -19.38 -4.68 -17.10
N ASP A 180 -20.38 -4.19 -17.84
CA ASP A 180 -21.78 -4.49 -17.60
C ASP A 180 -22.18 -5.78 -18.33
N THR A 181 -21.56 -6.05 -19.50
CA THR A 181 -21.73 -7.28 -20.29
C THR A 181 -20.39 -7.78 -20.85
N LEU A 182 -20.36 -9.03 -21.33
CA LEU A 182 -19.11 -9.67 -21.78
C LEU A 182 -18.58 -9.11 -23.12
N GLU A 183 -19.44 -8.51 -23.93
CA GLU A 183 -19.15 -8.01 -25.27
C GLU A 183 -18.55 -6.60 -25.32
N GLN A 184 -18.50 -5.90 -24.19
CA GLN A 184 -17.91 -4.56 -24.02
C GLN A 184 -16.38 -4.63 -23.93
#